data_AF-A0A962BYS6-F1
#
_entry.id   AF-A0A962BYS6-F1
#
_cell.length_a   1.000
_cell.length_b   1.000
_cell.length_c   1.000
_cell.angle_alpha   90.00
_cell.angle_beta   90.00
_cell.angle_gamma   90.00
#
_symmetry.space_group_name_H-M   'P 1'
#
loop_
_entity.id
_entity.type
_entity.pdbx_description
1 polymer ?
#
loop_
_entity_poly.entity_id
_entity_poly.type
_entity_poly.pdbx_seq_one_letter_code
_entity_poly.pdbx_strand_id
1 'polypeptide(L)'
;GFNPRTRELIQRWRDEGTDDRGMIQRALTLFNREFVYTLEPPILHRHSVDEFLFDTRAGYCEHFSSAFTVMMRMAHIPARVVTGYQGAYYNAVGDHWVVRLSDAHAWSEVWLRGEGWVRVDPTSVVAPERIEQGSDSLREASSWRSVVRPLLDTADWLRRSWNDLVLGFDAARQQRLLQPLGIDPKSWRQIGILLAVAAGIALLVTIWLLRRAAPPPRDPLLRAWDHFVTQLRRAGTRWRANDAPRTISERAARRLPRSAEQIRALSERFIAWRYAGQELDTEARRRLQQDLRRFRIPKDHVPRKRAA
;
A
#
# COMPACT_ATOMS: atom_id res chain seq x y z
N GLY A 1 -17.80 48.26 22.27
CA GLY A 1 -16.86 47.70 21.27
C GLY A 1 -16.52 46.27 21.64
N PHE A 2 -15.78 45.54 20.81
CA PHE A 2 -15.26 44.20 21.16
C PHE A 2 -13.93 44.30 21.90
N ASN A 3 -13.65 43.33 22.79
CA ASN A 3 -12.39 43.17 23.53
C ASN A 3 -12.00 44.41 24.39
N PRO A 4 -12.86 44.87 25.32
CA PRO A 4 -12.59 46.03 26.16
C PRO A 4 -11.36 45.87 27.07
N ARG A 5 -11.12 44.69 27.64
CA ARG A 5 -9.98 44.47 28.56
C ARG A 5 -8.66 44.58 27.81
N THR A 6 -8.61 44.06 26.58
CA THR A 6 -7.44 44.19 25.70
C THR A 6 -7.18 45.66 25.37
N ARG A 7 -8.22 46.43 25.06
CA ARG A 7 -8.08 47.86 24.78
C ARG A 7 -7.52 48.62 25.97
N GLU A 8 -8.02 48.36 27.17
CA GLU A 8 -7.53 48.98 28.41
C GLU A 8 -6.07 48.61 28.69
N LEU A 9 -5.67 47.35 28.47
CA LEU A 9 -4.28 46.92 28.57
C LEU A 9 -3.37 47.72 27.63
N ILE A 10 -3.75 47.84 26.36
CA ILE A 10 -2.96 48.55 25.35
C ILE A 10 -2.90 50.05 25.63
N GLN A 11 -3.99 50.66 26.09
CA GLN A 11 -3.99 52.07 26.48
C GLN A 11 -3.02 52.31 27.64
N ARG A 12 -3.05 51.47 28.69
CA ARG A 12 -2.11 51.58 29.81
C ARG A 12 -0.65 51.51 29.36
N TRP A 13 -0.28 50.55 28.52
CA TRP A 13 1.10 50.45 28.00
C TRP A 13 1.50 51.71 27.21
N ARG A 14 0.55 52.34 26.52
CA ARG A 14 0.83 53.55 25.75
C ARG A 14 1.01 54.76 26.68
N ASP A 15 0.20 54.86 27.72
CA ASP A 15 0.30 55.91 28.74
C ASP A 15 1.61 55.82 29.53
N GLU A 16 2.18 54.62 29.67
CA GLU A 16 3.52 54.38 30.21
C GLU A 16 4.66 54.79 29.25
N GLY A 17 4.35 55.31 28.05
CA GLY A 17 5.34 55.78 27.08
C GLY A 17 5.99 54.67 26.25
N THR A 18 5.35 53.50 26.11
CA THR A 18 5.88 52.40 25.30
C THR A 18 5.81 52.74 23.81
N ASP A 19 6.93 52.65 23.10
CA ASP A 19 7.03 52.83 21.65
C ASP A 19 6.58 51.58 20.86
N ASP A 20 6.51 51.65 19.53
CA ASP A 20 6.01 50.56 18.68
C ASP A 20 6.79 49.24 18.89
N ARG A 21 8.13 49.32 18.99
CA ARG A 21 8.97 48.14 19.25
C ARG A 21 8.78 47.62 20.67
N GLY A 22 8.65 48.51 21.65
CA GLY A 22 8.30 48.16 23.02
C GLY A 22 6.95 47.44 23.12
N MET A 23 5.94 47.87 22.34
CA MET A 23 4.63 47.22 22.31
C MET A 23 4.74 45.76 21.84
N ILE A 24 5.49 45.53 20.77
CA ILE A 24 5.77 44.19 20.25
C ILE A 24 6.45 43.34 21.32
N GLN A 25 7.53 43.85 21.93
CA GLN A 25 8.31 43.11 22.91
C GLN A 25 7.52 42.81 24.19
N ARG A 26 6.69 43.75 24.68
CA ARG A 26 5.83 43.52 25.85
C ARG A 26 4.77 42.45 25.57
N ALA A 27 4.17 42.46 24.38
CA ALA A 27 3.22 41.41 23.98
C ALA A 27 3.89 40.03 23.88
N LEU A 28 5.07 39.94 23.26
CA LEU A 28 5.83 38.68 23.19
C LEU A 28 6.24 38.18 24.58
N THR A 29 6.67 39.09 25.47
CA THR A 29 7.03 38.76 26.85
C THR A 29 5.82 38.25 27.64
N LEU A 30 4.65 38.87 27.45
CA LEU A 30 3.40 38.43 28.06
C LEU A 30 3.06 36.99 27.63
N PHE A 31 3.12 36.69 26.33
CA PHE A 31 2.85 35.35 25.82
C PHE A 31 3.82 34.31 26.36
N ASN A 32 5.11 34.59 26.35
CA ASN A 32 6.14 33.67 26.84
C ASN A 32 5.90 33.28 28.32
N ARG A 33 5.52 34.24 29.17
CA ARG A 33 5.42 34.01 30.62
C ARG A 33 4.13 33.34 31.07
N GLU A 34 3.01 33.64 30.43
CA GLU A 34 1.68 33.35 30.99
C GLU A 34 0.84 32.37 30.17
N PHE A 35 1.32 31.91 29.00
CA PHE A 35 0.50 31.16 28.04
C PHE A 35 1.05 29.77 27.75
N VAL A 36 0.13 28.88 27.37
CA VAL A 36 0.42 27.49 27.02
C VAL A 36 -0.01 27.20 25.58
N TYR A 37 0.85 26.51 24.84
CA TYR A 37 0.51 26.03 23.50
C TYR A 37 -0.23 24.68 23.59
N THR A 38 -1.44 24.60 23.02
CA THR A 38 -2.24 23.37 22.95
C THR A 38 -3.05 23.29 21.65
N LEU A 39 -3.20 22.07 21.12
CA LEU A 39 -4.06 21.79 19.96
C LEU A 39 -5.53 21.57 20.33
N GLU A 40 -5.85 21.53 21.62
CA GLU A 40 -7.21 21.35 22.16
C GLU A 40 -7.57 22.51 23.10
N PRO A 41 -7.61 23.77 22.62
CA PRO A 41 -7.93 24.90 23.47
C PRO A 41 -9.42 24.98 23.81
N PRO A 42 -9.79 25.63 24.92
CA PRO A 42 -11.19 25.95 25.22
C PRO A 42 -11.82 26.81 24.10
N ILE A 43 -13.14 26.68 23.93
CA ILE A 43 -13.89 27.45 22.93
C ILE A 43 -13.97 28.92 23.38
N LEU A 44 -13.59 29.82 22.47
CA LEU A 44 -13.71 31.26 22.64
C LEU A 44 -14.98 31.80 21.96
N HIS A 45 -15.55 32.86 22.53
CA HIS A 45 -16.82 33.44 22.10
C HIS A 45 -16.61 34.85 21.54
N ARG A 46 -17.51 35.76 21.91
CA ARG A 46 -17.65 37.10 21.34
C ARG A 46 -16.42 37.97 21.60
N HIS A 47 -15.79 37.84 22.77
CA HIS A 47 -14.63 38.63 23.16
C HIS A 47 -13.39 37.74 23.14
N SER A 48 -13.19 37.04 22.02
CA SER A 48 -12.18 35.99 21.89
C SER A 48 -10.77 36.43 22.28
N VAL A 49 -10.36 37.68 22.00
CA VAL A 49 -9.03 38.15 22.41
C VAL A 49 -8.97 38.41 23.91
N ASP A 50 -10.03 38.96 24.52
CA ASP A 50 -10.08 39.09 25.98
C ASP A 50 -10.12 37.71 26.67
N GLU A 51 -10.96 36.81 26.19
CA GLU A 51 -11.10 35.45 26.71
C GLU A 51 -9.78 34.65 26.56
N PHE A 52 -9.05 34.87 25.47
CA PHE A 52 -7.71 34.29 25.30
C PHE A 52 -6.69 34.88 26.26
N LEU A 53 -6.58 36.22 26.32
CA LEU A 53 -5.53 36.90 27.07
C LEU A 53 -5.69 36.81 28.59
N PHE A 54 -6.92 36.85 29.07
CA PHE A 54 -7.20 37.03 30.49
C PHE A 54 -7.78 35.79 31.16
N ASP A 55 -8.47 34.92 30.40
CA ASP A 55 -9.21 33.80 30.98
C ASP A 55 -8.54 32.45 30.68
N THR A 56 -8.40 32.09 29.41
CA THR A 56 -7.96 30.74 28.99
C THR A 56 -6.45 30.59 28.92
N ARG A 57 -5.74 31.58 28.35
CA ARG A 57 -4.27 31.61 28.16
C ARG A 57 -3.68 30.34 27.52
N ALA A 58 -4.52 29.59 26.81
CA ALA A 58 -4.16 28.33 26.18
C ALA A 58 -4.72 28.31 24.76
N GLY A 59 -3.86 28.09 23.77
CA GLY A 59 -4.23 28.23 22.36
C GLY A 59 -3.22 27.59 21.41
N TYR A 60 -3.52 27.63 20.12
CA TYR A 60 -2.58 27.29 19.04
C TYR A 60 -2.26 28.53 18.20
N CYS A 61 -1.47 28.36 17.13
CA CYS A 61 -0.91 29.45 16.33
C CYS A 61 -1.90 30.56 15.90
N GLU A 62 -3.13 30.21 15.54
CA GLU A 62 -4.16 31.19 15.18
C GLU A 62 -4.61 32.06 16.36
N HIS A 63 -4.68 31.49 17.57
CA HIS A 63 -5.05 32.23 18.78
C HIS A 63 -3.99 33.30 19.09
N PHE A 64 -2.73 32.89 19.11
CA PHE A 64 -1.59 33.77 19.37
C PHE A 64 -1.45 34.87 18.31
N SER A 65 -1.45 34.50 17.01
CA SER A 65 -1.31 35.46 15.92
C SER A 65 -2.51 36.42 15.81
N SER A 66 -3.73 35.95 16.04
CA SER A 66 -4.93 36.78 16.05
C SER A 66 -4.91 37.77 17.22
N ALA A 67 -4.66 37.29 18.44
CA ALA A 67 -4.61 38.13 19.63
C ALA A 67 -3.52 39.21 19.52
N PHE A 68 -2.31 38.82 19.11
CA PHE A 68 -1.21 39.77 18.87
C PHE A 68 -1.57 40.81 17.82
N THR A 69 -2.15 40.40 16.68
CA THR A 69 -2.53 41.32 15.61
C THR A 69 -3.58 42.34 16.09
N VAL A 70 -4.56 41.88 16.89
CA VAL A 70 -5.58 42.77 17.46
C VAL A 70 -4.96 43.74 18.46
N MET A 71 -4.06 43.28 19.33
CA MET A 71 -3.31 44.14 20.26
C MET A 71 -2.54 45.24 19.52
N MET A 72 -1.79 44.89 18.47
CA MET A 72 -1.01 45.85 17.67
C MET A 72 -1.93 46.87 16.97
N ARG A 73 -3.04 46.42 16.39
CA ARG A 73 -4.03 47.32 15.78
C ARG A 73 -4.66 48.29 16.80
N MET A 74 -4.92 47.83 18.02
CA MET A 74 -5.39 48.71 19.11
C MET A 74 -4.33 49.72 19.55
N ALA A 75 -3.04 49.39 19.37
CA ALA A 75 -1.92 50.30 19.59
C ALA A 75 -1.69 51.27 18.41
N HIS A 76 -2.53 51.24 17.36
CA HIS A 76 -2.36 51.95 16.09
C HIS A 76 -1.13 51.53 15.26
N ILE A 77 -0.61 50.33 15.49
CA ILE A 77 0.43 49.72 14.66
C ILE A 77 -0.29 48.90 13.56
N PRO A 78 -0.10 49.20 12.26
CA PRO A 78 -0.71 48.40 11.20
C PRO A 78 -0.19 46.97 11.28
N ALA A 79 -1.11 46.01 11.41
CA ALA A 79 -0.77 44.60 11.57
C ALA A 79 -1.70 43.70 10.76
N ARG A 80 -1.24 42.51 10.37
CA ARG A 80 -2.03 41.49 9.67
C ARG A 80 -1.62 40.08 10.11
N VAL A 81 -2.58 39.16 10.07
CA VAL A 81 -2.31 37.71 10.20
C VAL A 81 -1.88 37.19 8.84
N VAL A 82 -0.88 36.31 8.83
CA VAL A 82 -0.46 35.54 7.66
C VAL A 82 -0.61 34.07 7.99
N THR A 83 -1.24 33.32 7.08
CA THR A 83 -1.41 31.88 7.18
C THR A 83 -0.59 31.19 6.08
N GLY A 84 -0.06 30.01 6.40
CA GLY A 84 0.75 29.23 5.48
C GLY A 84 1.27 27.99 6.15
N TYR A 85 2.51 27.63 5.82
CA TYR A 85 3.21 26.51 6.42
C TYR A 85 4.53 26.98 7.01
N GLN A 86 4.92 26.40 8.14
CA GLN A 86 6.21 26.67 8.75
C GLN A 86 6.89 25.38 9.17
N GLY A 87 8.18 25.31 8.89
CA GLY A 87 8.94 24.07 8.96
C GLY A 87 8.81 23.31 7.65
N ALA A 88 9.41 22.14 7.64
CA ALA A 88 9.27 21.10 6.64
C ALA A 88 10.13 19.94 7.13
N TYR A 89 9.84 18.75 6.64
CA TYR A 89 10.72 17.62 6.83
C TYR A 89 11.46 17.29 5.54
N TYR A 90 12.78 17.12 5.61
CA TYR A 90 13.58 16.72 4.45
C TYR A 90 13.53 15.20 4.25
N ASN A 91 12.94 14.76 3.13
CA ASN A 91 12.96 13.37 2.70
C ASN A 91 14.28 13.09 1.97
N ALA A 92 15.17 12.34 2.63
CA ALA A 92 16.51 12.07 2.11
C ALA A 92 16.52 11.06 0.95
N VAL A 93 15.51 10.18 0.87
CA VAL A 93 15.39 9.18 -0.22
C VAL A 93 14.99 9.86 -1.52
N GLY A 94 14.07 10.82 -1.44
CA GLY A 94 13.51 11.52 -2.60
C GLY A 94 14.15 12.87 -2.89
N ASP A 95 15.17 13.30 -2.14
CA ASP A 95 15.84 14.60 -2.20
C ASP A 95 14.88 15.80 -2.35
N HIS A 96 13.95 15.93 -1.41
CA HIS A 96 13.01 17.06 -1.39
C HIS A 96 12.48 17.34 0.02
N TRP A 97 11.95 18.55 0.19
CA TRP A 97 11.23 18.94 1.40
C TRP A 97 9.76 18.55 1.31
N VAL A 98 9.27 17.92 2.37
CA VAL A 98 7.87 17.53 2.56
C VAL A 98 7.23 18.53 3.51
N VAL A 99 6.22 19.24 3.00
CA VAL A 99 5.35 20.14 3.76
C VAL A 99 4.00 19.45 3.93
N ARG A 100 3.59 19.23 5.18
CA ARG A 100 2.36 18.52 5.53
C ARG A 100 1.29 19.50 6.00
N LEU A 101 0.03 19.06 5.98
CA LEU A 101 -1.06 19.83 6.57
C LEU A 101 -0.86 20.09 8.08
N SER A 102 -0.15 19.19 8.77
CA SER A 102 0.23 19.36 10.18
C SER A 102 1.18 20.54 10.40
N ASP A 103 1.96 20.92 9.38
CA ASP A 103 2.87 22.06 9.39
C ASP A 103 2.16 23.40 9.13
N ALA A 104 0.82 23.38 8.99
CA ALA A 104 0.03 24.59 8.87
C ALA A 104 0.29 25.52 10.07
N HIS A 105 0.53 26.79 9.78
CA HIS A 105 0.95 27.77 10.77
C HIS A 105 0.40 29.16 10.45
N ALA A 106 0.22 29.95 11.51
CA ALA A 106 -0.22 31.33 11.45
C ALA A 106 0.71 32.22 12.27
N TRP A 107 1.17 33.31 11.67
CA TRP A 107 2.00 34.35 12.31
C TRP A 107 1.43 35.74 12.02
N SER A 108 2.08 36.77 12.55
CA SER A 108 1.69 38.15 12.34
C SER A 108 2.76 38.94 11.59
N GLU A 109 2.35 39.95 10.86
CA GLU A 109 3.25 40.96 10.31
C GLU A 109 2.79 42.33 10.78
N VAL A 110 3.75 43.17 11.14
CA VAL A 110 3.54 44.55 11.60
C VAL A 110 4.29 45.52 10.69
N TRP A 111 3.71 46.68 10.43
CA TRP A 111 4.36 47.72 9.66
C TRP A 111 5.14 48.66 10.58
N LEU A 112 6.46 48.69 10.42
CA LEU A 112 7.34 49.61 11.12
C LEU A 112 7.87 50.68 10.17
N ARG A 113 7.81 51.94 10.60
CA ARG A 113 8.28 53.08 9.79
C ARG A 113 9.78 52.93 9.53
N GLY A 114 10.16 52.89 8.26
CA GLY A 114 11.56 52.75 7.82
C GLY A 114 12.01 51.31 7.54
N GLU A 115 11.25 50.29 7.98
CA GLU A 115 11.57 48.86 7.76
C GLU A 115 10.51 48.16 6.90
N GLY A 116 9.28 48.67 6.89
CA GLY A 116 8.17 48.07 6.17
C GLY A 116 7.50 46.95 6.97
N TRP A 117 7.02 45.91 6.27
CA TRP A 117 6.38 44.76 6.92
C TRP A 117 7.42 43.85 7.56
N VAL A 118 7.35 43.72 8.88
CA VAL A 118 8.23 42.88 9.67
C VAL A 118 7.43 41.69 10.21
N ARG A 119 7.95 40.48 10.01
CA ARG A 119 7.38 39.24 10.55
C ARG A 119 7.59 39.15 12.05
N VAL A 120 6.52 38.83 12.78
CA VAL A 120 6.52 38.54 14.20
C VAL A 120 5.72 37.26 14.43
N ASP A 121 6.34 36.28 15.08
CA ASP A 121 5.68 35.01 15.41
C ASP A 121 5.47 34.91 16.92
N PRO A 122 4.26 35.17 17.44
CA PRO A 122 4.01 35.08 18.87
C PRO A 122 3.98 33.64 19.38
N THR A 123 3.89 32.64 18.49
CA THR A 123 3.97 31.23 18.88
C THR A 123 5.43 30.81 19.15
N SER A 124 6.41 31.44 18.48
CA SER A 124 7.81 31.06 18.63
C SER A 124 8.38 31.33 20.03
N VAL A 125 7.76 32.25 20.78
CA VAL A 125 8.17 32.55 22.17
C VAL A 125 7.48 31.66 23.22
N VAL A 126 6.47 30.88 22.82
CA VAL A 126 5.70 29.98 23.71
C VAL A 126 6.05 28.51 23.46
N ALA A 127 6.30 28.14 22.20
CA ALA A 127 6.66 26.78 21.80
C ALA A 127 7.80 26.81 20.77
N PRO A 128 9.02 27.19 21.17
CA PRO A 128 10.18 27.29 20.26
C PRO A 128 10.49 25.95 19.57
N GLU A 129 10.26 24.82 20.24
CA GLU A 129 10.51 23.48 19.70
C GLU A 129 9.63 23.16 18.47
N ARG A 130 8.46 23.79 18.35
CA ARG A 130 7.59 23.66 17.17
C ARG A 130 8.19 24.37 15.95
N ILE A 131 8.90 25.47 16.17
CA ILE A 131 9.53 26.26 15.11
C ILE A 131 10.81 25.58 14.63
N GLU A 132 11.62 25.06 15.56
CA GLU A 132 12.90 24.43 15.24
C GLU A 132 12.74 23.01 14.68
N GLN A 133 11.74 22.26 15.14
CA GLN A 133 11.61 20.82 14.84
C GLN A 133 10.30 20.46 14.12
N GLY A 134 9.45 21.44 13.80
CA GLY A 134 8.15 21.24 13.14
C GLY A 134 7.04 20.77 14.08
N SER A 135 5.81 20.62 13.57
CA SER A 135 4.63 20.24 14.39
C SER A 135 4.73 18.86 15.04
N ASP A 136 5.62 18.02 14.54
CA ASP A 136 5.79 16.62 14.95
C ASP A 136 6.59 16.46 16.24
N SER A 137 7.26 17.51 16.74
CA SER A 137 8.05 17.46 17.98
C SER A 137 7.20 17.37 19.26
N LEU A 138 5.96 17.86 19.23
CA LEU A 138 5.04 17.87 20.37
C LEU A 138 4.35 16.50 20.61
N ARG A 139 4.43 15.57 19.65
CA ARG A 139 3.92 14.20 19.82
C ARG A 139 5.08 13.29 20.21
N GLU A 140 5.48 13.29 21.48
CA GLU A 140 6.39 12.32 22.12
C GLU A 140 7.35 11.60 21.13
N ALA A 141 8.55 12.16 20.98
CA ALA A 141 9.64 11.59 20.19
C ALA A 141 10.09 10.25 20.79
N SER A 142 9.34 9.22 20.47
CA SER A 142 9.59 7.84 20.82
C SER A 142 10.61 7.26 19.83
N SER A 143 11.67 6.65 20.35
CA SER A 143 12.90 6.27 19.64
C SER A 143 12.68 5.42 18.37
N TRP A 144 11.54 4.74 18.26
CA TRP A 144 11.15 3.96 17.08
C TRP A 144 11.00 4.80 15.80
N ARG A 145 10.70 6.11 15.90
CA ARG A 145 10.55 6.96 14.71
C ARG A 145 11.83 7.12 13.91
N SER A 146 12.99 7.12 14.56
CA SER A 146 14.28 7.14 13.87
C SER A 146 14.51 5.86 13.05
N VAL A 147 14.03 4.72 13.55
CA VAL A 147 14.12 3.41 12.89
C VAL A 147 13.16 3.30 11.72
N VAL A 148 11.96 3.88 11.82
CA VAL A 148 10.98 3.84 10.71
C VAL A 148 11.11 4.99 9.71
N ARG A 149 11.91 6.04 10.02
CA ARG A 149 12.06 7.21 9.14
C ARG A 149 12.44 6.84 7.71
N PRO A 150 13.43 5.96 7.45
CA PRO A 150 13.79 5.57 6.10
C PRO A 150 12.64 4.86 5.35
N LEU A 151 11.83 4.08 6.08
CA LEU A 151 10.66 3.41 5.53
C LEU A 151 9.56 4.42 5.16
N LEU A 152 9.30 5.39 6.02
CA LEU A 152 8.35 6.47 5.77
C LEU A 152 8.79 7.32 4.57
N ASP A 153 10.07 7.66 4.47
CA ASP A 153 10.65 8.40 3.34
C ASP A 153 10.50 7.63 2.02
N THR A 154 10.78 6.33 2.06
CA THR A 154 10.62 5.46 0.89
C THR A 154 9.16 5.36 0.47
N ALA A 155 8.24 5.21 1.43
CA ALA A 155 6.81 5.15 1.15
C ALA A 155 6.27 6.48 0.58
N ASP A 156 6.73 7.61 1.11
CA ASP A 156 6.40 8.94 0.62
C ASP A 156 6.95 9.17 -0.80
N TRP A 157 8.21 8.79 -1.04
CA TRP A 157 8.81 8.80 -2.38
C TRP A 157 8.05 7.91 -3.36
N LEU A 158 7.62 6.71 -2.96
CA LEU A 158 6.79 5.83 -3.78
C LEU A 158 5.44 6.45 -4.09
N ARG A 159 4.78 7.05 -3.10
CA ARG A 159 3.49 7.74 -3.27
C ARG A 159 3.62 8.91 -4.23
N ARG A 160 4.66 9.74 -4.06
CA ARG A 160 4.96 10.84 -4.98
C ARG A 160 5.24 10.30 -6.38
N SER A 161 6.09 9.28 -6.49
CA SER A 161 6.43 8.66 -7.77
C SER A 161 5.20 8.10 -8.46
N TRP A 162 4.29 7.45 -7.74
CA TRP A 162 3.01 6.99 -8.26
C TRP A 162 2.14 8.16 -8.72
N ASN A 163 1.99 9.21 -7.91
CA ASN A 163 1.26 10.41 -8.31
C ASN A 163 1.83 11.00 -9.59
N ASP A 164 3.14 11.16 -9.66
CA ASP A 164 3.80 11.69 -10.84
C ASP A 164 3.60 10.75 -12.05
N LEU A 165 3.68 9.42 -11.85
CA LEU A 165 3.59 8.42 -12.92
C LEU A 165 2.17 8.21 -13.46
N VAL A 166 1.16 8.26 -12.58
CA VAL A 166 -0.22 7.88 -12.91
C VAL A 166 -1.13 9.10 -13.07
N LEU A 167 -1.00 10.10 -12.19
CA LEU A 167 -1.81 11.32 -12.26
C LEU A 167 -1.12 12.42 -13.07
N GLY A 168 0.21 12.46 -13.06
CA GLY A 168 1.05 13.42 -13.78
C GLY A 168 1.56 12.92 -15.14
N PHE A 169 0.92 11.92 -15.75
CA PHE A 169 1.33 11.42 -17.07
C PHE A 169 1.06 12.47 -18.15
N ASP A 170 2.05 13.33 -18.40
CA ASP A 170 2.00 14.42 -19.36
C ASP A 170 2.75 14.10 -20.67
N ALA A 171 2.53 14.91 -21.69
CA ALA A 171 3.18 14.76 -23.00
C ALA A 171 4.72 14.90 -22.91
N ALA A 172 5.23 15.68 -21.96
CA ALA A 172 6.67 15.88 -21.75
C ALA A 172 7.35 14.61 -21.20
N ARG A 173 6.64 13.78 -20.44
CA ARG A 173 7.12 12.49 -19.96
C ARG A 173 7.05 11.40 -21.02
N GLN A 174 5.96 11.37 -21.81
CA GLN A 174 5.87 10.48 -22.98
C GLN A 174 7.06 10.70 -23.92
N GLN A 175 7.47 11.97 -24.12
CA GLN A 175 8.65 12.31 -24.91
C GLN A 175 9.96 11.81 -24.27
N ARG A 176 10.14 11.99 -22.95
CA ARG A 176 11.34 11.51 -22.23
C ARG A 176 11.48 9.98 -22.19
N LEU A 177 10.38 9.24 -22.15
CA LEU A 177 10.41 7.76 -22.16
C LEU A 177 10.74 7.20 -23.55
N LEU A 178 10.33 7.90 -24.60
CA LEU A 178 10.54 7.47 -25.99
C LEU A 178 11.87 7.98 -26.58
N GLN A 179 12.46 9.03 -25.98
CA GLN A 179 13.73 9.61 -26.40
C GLN A 179 14.90 8.61 -26.45
N PRO A 180 15.11 7.69 -25.47
CA PRO A 180 16.18 6.69 -25.53
C PRO A 180 16.00 5.67 -26.67
N LEU A 181 14.75 5.46 -27.12
CA LEU A 181 14.42 4.57 -28.22
C LEU A 181 14.46 5.28 -29.58
N GLY A 182 14.75 6.59 -29.62
CA GLY A 182 14.72 7.40 -30.83
C GLY A 182 13.32 7.54 -31.43
N ILE A 183 12.28 7.34 -30.62
CA ILE A 183 10.88 7.39 -31.06
C ILE A 183 10.32 8.79 -30.83
N ASP A 184 9.76 9.38 -31.88
CA ASP A 184 9.01 10.63 -31.80
C ASP A 184 7.59 10.34 -31.27
N PRO A 185 7.20 10.88 -30.11
CA PRO A 185 5.86 10.71 -29.54
C PRO A 185 4.73 11.24 -30.44
N LYS A 186 5.03 12.12 -31.40
CA LYS A 186 4.02 12.63 -32.36
C LYS A 186 3.80 11.69 -33.55
N SER A 187 4.68 10.71 -33.75
CA SER A 187 4.60 9.77 -34.87
C SER A 187 3.78 8.52 -34.48
N TRP A 188 2.49 8.52 -34.84
CA TRP A 188 1.60 7.38 -34.57
C TRP A 188 2.11 6.06 -35.17
N ARG A 189 2.87 6.12 -36.28
CA ARG A 189 3.47 4.93 -36.93
C ARG A 189 4.53 4.28 -36.04
N GLN A 190 5.42 5.09 -35.45
CA GLN A 190 6.47 4.56 -34.58
C GLN A 190 5.87 3.99 -33.28
N ILE A 191 4.83 4.65 -32.74
CA ILE A 191 4.07 4.13 -31.61
C ILE A 191 3.39 2.79 -31.97
N GLY A 192 2.76 2.71 -33.14
CA GLY A 192 2.12 1.48 -33.61
C GLY A 192 3.09 0.32 -33.74
N ILE A 193 4.29 0.55 -34.29
CA ILE A 193 5.35 -0.45 -34.39
C ILE A 193 5.82 -0.88 -33.00
N LEU A 194 6.06 0.07 -32.08
CA LEU A 194 6.49 -0.22 -30.71
C LEU A 194 5.48 -1.14 -30.00
N LEU A 195 4.18 -0.84 -30.10
CA LEU A 195 3.12 -1.64 -29.51
C LEU A 195 3.03 -3.04 -30.13
N ALA A 196 3.18 -3.15 -31.45
CA ALA A 196 3.18 -4.45 -32.13
C ALA A 196 4.36 -5.33 -31.70
N VAL A 197 5.56 -4.74 -31.56
CA VAL A 197 6.75 -5.45 -31.06
C VAL A 197 6.55 -5.90 -29.61
N ALA A 198 6.05 -5.00 -28.74
CA ALA A 198 5.78 -5.33 -27.35
C ALA A 198 4.75 -6.46 -27.21
N ALA A 199 3.66 -6.41 -27.97
CA ALA A 199 2.64 -7.47 -28.02
C ALA A 199 3.22 -8.80 -28.53
N GLY A 200 4.09 -8.75 -29.55
CA GLY A 200 4.78 -9.93 -30.07
C GLY A 200 5.69 -10.59 -29.02
N ILE A 201 6.47 -9.79 -28.29
CA ILE A 201 7.33 -10.29 -27.19
C ILE A 201 6.48 -10.91 -26.09
N ALA A 202 5.41 -10.24 -25.65
CA ALA A 202 4.51 -10.76 -24.63
C ALA A 202 3.90 -12.11 -25.04
N LEU A 203 3.43 -12.22 -26.30
CA LEU A 203 2.89 -13.48 -26.84
C LEU A 203 3.93 -14.60 -26.84
N LEU A 204 5.17 -14.32 -27.25
CA LEU A 204 6.25 -15.30 -27.24
C LEU A 204 6.58 -15.78 -25.83
N VAL A 205 6.64 -14.87 -24.85
CA VAL A 205 6.84 -15.20 -23.43
C VAL A 205 5.70 -16.05 -22.91
N THR A 206 4.45 -15.72 -23.21
CA THR A 206 3.28 -16.51 -22.82
C THR A 206 3.34 -17.92 -23.42
N ILE A 207 3.65 -18.06 -24.71
CA ILE A 207 3.81 -19.38 -25.36
C ILE A 207 4.92 -20.18 -24.69
N TRP A 208 6.04 -19.54 -24.37
CA TRP A 208 7.16 -20.17 -23.68
C TRP A 208 6.78 -20.66 -22.28
N LEU A 209 6.07 -19.83 -21.49
CA LEU A 209 5.56 -20.20 -20.17
C LEU A 209 4.57 -21.36 -20.26
N LEU A 210 3.64 -21.33 -21.21
CA LEU A 210 2.67 -22.41 -21.42
C LEU A 210 3.35 -23.72 -21.85
N ARG A 211 4.41 -23.64 -22.67
CA ARG A 211 5.21 -24.81 -23.04
C ARG A 211 6.03 -25.37 -21.88
N ARG A 212 6.52 -24.51 -20.98
CA ARG A 212 7.17 -24.94 -19.73
C ARG A 212 6.19 -25.51 -18.71
N ALA A 213 4.96 -25.02 -18.70
CA ALA A 213 3.88 -25.53 -17.86
C ALA A 213 3.22 -26.80 -18.41
N ALA A 214 3.73 -27.37 -19.52
CA ALA A 214 3.24 -28.65 -20.02
C ALA A 214 3.42 -29.73 -18.94
N PRO A 215 2.34 -30.43 -18.54
CA PRO A 215 2.44 -31.42 -17.47
C PRO A 215 3.46 -32.51 -17.84
N PRO A 216 4.25 -33.00 -16.87
CA PRO A 216 5.23 -34.05 -17.14
C PRO A 216 4.55 -35.26 -17.81
N PRO A 217 5.27 -35.97 -18.70
CA PRO A 217 4.71 -37.11 -19.40
C PRO A 217 4.09 -38.10 -18.40
N ARG A 218 2.80 -38.43 -18.57
CA ARG A 218 2.06 -39.33 -17.66
C ARG A 218 2.86 -40.63 -17.43
N ASP A 219 3.07 -40.96 -16.16
CA ASP A 219 3.79 -42.15 -15.70
C ASP A 219 3.42 -43.39 -16.54
N PRO A 220 4.40 -44.11 -17.12
CA PRO A 220 4.14 -45.32 -17.91
C PRO A 220 3.26 -46.37 -17.21
N LEU A 221 3.34 -46.45 -15.87
CA LEU A 221 2.54 -47.40 -15.09
C LEU A 221 1.08 -46.95 -14.95
N LEU A 222 0.83 -45.64 -14.79
CA LEU A 222 -0.53 -45.09 -14.81
C LEU A 222 -1.21 -45.34 -16.17
N ARG A 223 -0.47 -45.19 -17.28
CA ARG A 223 -0.99 -45.54 -18.61
C ARG A 223 -1.33 -47.02 -18.75
N ALA A 224 -0.54 -47.91 -18.14
CA ALA A 224 -0.82 -49.35 -18.13
C ALA A 224 -2.05 -49.69 -17.28
N TRP A 225 -2.22 -49.02 -16.13
CA TRP A 225 -3.42 -49.10 -15.31
C TRP A 225 -4.67 -48.66 -16.07
N ASP A 226 -4.65 -47.49 -16.72
CA ASP A 226 -5.77 -46.99 -17.55
C ASP A 226 -6.15 -47.98 -18.66
N HIS A 227 -5.17 -48.67 -19.26
CA HIS A 227 -5.41 -49.70 -20.26
C HIS A 227 -6.11 -50.93 -19.67
N PHE A 228 -5.57 -51.48 -18.57
CA PHE A 228 -6.17 -52.58 -17.82
C PHE A 228 -7.61 -52.25 -17.44
N VAL A 229 -7.80 -51.03 -16.93
CA VAL A 229 -9.08 -50.48 -16.53
C VAL A 229 -10.03 -50.40 -17.75
N THR A 230 -9.61 -49.81 -18.86
CA THR A 230 -10.43 -49.79 -20.09
C THR A 230 -10.89 -51.18 -20.55
N GLN A 231 -10.06 -52.23 -20.39
CA GLN A 231 -10.48 -53.60 -20.71
C GLN A 231 -11.60 -54.10 -19.79
N LEU A 232 -11.50 -53.88 -18.47
CA LEU A 232 -12.56 -54.25 -17.53
C LEU A 232 -13.87 -53.52 -17.82
N ARG A 233 -13.82 -52.27 -18.28
CA ARG A 233 -15.02 -51.54 -18.75
C ARG A 233 -15.69 -52.22 -19.95
N ARG A 234 -14.90 -52.72 -20.91
CA ARG A 234 -15.41 -53.44 -22.08
C ARG A 234 -16.10 -54.76 -21.72
N ALA A 235 -15.74 -55.38 -20.59
CA ALA A 235 -16.46 -56.55 -20.04
C ALA A 235 -17.80 -56.19 -19.36
N GLY A 236 -18.26 -54.94 -19.43
CA GLY A 236 -19.55 -54.52 -18.88
C GLY A 236 -19.50 -54.02 -17.44
N THR A 237 -18.30 -53.74 -16.89
CA THR A 237 -18.17 -53.11 -15.57
C THR A 237 -18.47 -51.61 -15.68
N ARG A 238 -19.48 -51.13 -14.95
CA ARG A 238 -19.86 -49.69 -14.89
C ARG A 238 -19.04 -48.96 -13.84
N TRP A 239 -18.48 -47.80 -14.22
CA TRP A 239 -17.62 -46.98 -13.36
C TRP A 239 -18.04 -45.53 -13.30
N ARG A 240 -17.74 -44.90 -12.16
CA ARG A 240 -17.82 -43.45 -11.92
C ARG A 240 -16.41 -42.87 -11.86
N ALA A 241 -16.27 -41.58 -12.19
CA ALA A 241 -14.97 -40.89 -12.20
C ALA A 241 -14.23 -40.92 -10.85
N ASN A 242 -14.95 -41.15 -9.75
CA ASN A 242 -14.41 -41.13 -8.38
C ASN A 242 -14.34 -42.53 -7.73
N ASP A 243 -14.52 -43.61 -8.49
CA ASP A 243 -14.42 -44.96 -7.92
C ASP A 243 -12.95 -45.30 -7.59
N ALA A 244 -12.70 -45.82 -6.38
CA ALA A 244 -11.37 -46.26 -5.98
C ALA A 244 -10.90 -47.49 -6.78
N PRO A 245 -9.59 -47.64 -7.07
CA PRO A 245 -9.03 -48.81 -7.77
C PRO A 245 -9.47 -50.16 -7.20
N ARG A 246 -9.55 -50.29 -5.87
CA ARG A 246 -10.02 -51.50 -5.20
C ARG A 246 -11.47 -51.81 -5.54
N THR A 247 -12.34 -50.81 -5.43
CA THR A 247 -13.77 -50.91 -5.73
C THR A 247 -14.03 -51.31 -7.18
N ILE A 248 -13.29 -50.70 -8.12
CA ILE A 248 -13.36 -51.04 -9.54
C ILE A 248 -13.05 -52.53 -9.76
N SER A 249 -11.99 -52.99 -9.12
CA SER A 249 -11.43 -54.33 -9.31
C SER A 249 -12.28 -55.42 -8.66
N GLU A 250 -12.87 -55.14 -7.50
CA GLU A 250 -13.82 -56.05 -6.83
C GLU A 250 -15.14 -56.19 -7.60
N ARG A 251 -15.65 -55.10 -8.18
CA ARG A 251 -16.84 -55.18 -9.06
C ARG A 251 -16.52 -56.01 -10.31
N ALA A 252 -15.35 -55.80 -10.92
CA ALA A 252 -14.92 -56.58 -12.06
C ALA A 252 -14.71 -58.06 -11.71
N ALA A 253 -14.09 -58.36 -10.57
CA ALA A 253 -13.84 -59.72 -10.09
C ALA A 253 -15.14 -60.49 -9.81
N ARG A 254 -16.19 -59.83 -9.31
CA ARG A 254 -17.53 -60.45 -9.15
C ARG A 254 -18.19 -60.81 -10.48
N ARG A 255 -17.92 -60.03 -11.53
CA ARG A 255 -18.48 -60.25 -12.88
C ARG A 255 -17.69 -61.28 -13.68
N LEU A 256 -16.39 -61.38 -13.43
CA LEU A 256 -15.45 -62.26 -14.13
C LEU A 256 -14.82 -63.25 -13.14
N PRO A 257 -15.57 -64.26 -12.65
CA PRO A 257 -15.09 -65.16 -11.60
C PRO A 257 -13.82 -65.93 -12.01
N ARG A 258 -13.68 -66.29 -13.30
CA ARG A 258 -12.48 -66.97 -13.83
C ARG A 258 -11.22 -66.11 -13.83
N SER A 259 -11.36 -64.78 -13.86
CA SER A 259 -10.24 -63.83 -13.83
C SER A 259 -10.18 -63.06 -12.50
N ALA A 260 -11.01 -63.43 -11.53
CA ALA A 260 -11.19 -62.68 -10.29
C ALA A 260 -9.90 -62.59 -9.47
N GLU A 261 -9.18 -63.71 -9.36
CA GLU A 261 -7.90 -63.76 -8.66
C GLU A 261 -6.85 -62.88 -9.33
N GLN A 262 -6.70 -62.98 -10.65
CA GLN A 262 -5.76 -62.17 -11.41
C GLN A 262 -6.08 -60.68 -11.35
N ILE A 263 -7.37 -60.30 -11.45
CA ILE A 263 -7.82 -58.91 -11.33
C ILE A 263 -7.48 -58.35 -9.94
N ARG A 264 -7.75 -59.12 -8.86
CA ARG A 264 -7.42 -58.71 -7.49
C ARG A 264 -5.92 -58.56 -7.31
N ALA A 265 -5.13 -59.54 -7.75
CA ALA A 265 -3.67 -59.53 -7.61
C ALA A 265 -3.01 -58.34 -8.32
N LEU A 266 -3.41 -58.03 -9.55
CA LEU A 266 -2.88 -56.87 -10.29
C LEU A 266 -3.26 -55.53 -9.66
N SER A 267 -4.48 -55.47 -9.13
CA SER A 267 -5.02 -54.24 -8.54
C SER A 267 -4.41 -53.96 -7.17
N GLU A 268 -4.20 -54.98 -6.34
CA GLU A 268 -3.48 -54.84 -5.07
C GLU A 268 -2.03 -54.40 -5.29
N ARG A 269 -1.32 -54.96 -6.28
CA ARG A 269 0.05 -54.51 -6.63
C ARG A 269 0.09 -53.05 -7.09
N PHE A 270 -0.90 -52.60 -7.86
CA PHE A 270 -1.03 -51.20 -8.26
C PHE A 270 -1.36 -50.28 -7.07
N ILE A 271 -2.27 -50.70 -6.19
CA ILE A 271 -2.66 -49.94 -5.00
C ILE A 271 -1.49 -49.81 -4.04
N ALA A 272 -0.75 -50.91 -3.81
CA ALA A 272 0.41 -50.93 -2.95
C ALA A 272 1.47 -49.91 -3.41
N TRP A 273 1.76 -49.89 -4.71
CA TRP A 273 2.65 -48.90 -5.30
C TRP A 273 2.12 -47.46 -5.21
N ARG A 274 0.84 -47.23 -5.55
CA ARG A 274 0.29 -45.87 -5.72
C ARG A 274 -0.12 -45.19 -4.42
N TYR A 275 -0.55 -45.97 -3.42
CA TYR A 275 -1.21 -45.48 -2.20
C TYR A 275 -0.61 -46.02 -0.90
N ALA A 276 0.07 -47.18 -0.91
CA ALA A 276 0.64 -47.75 0.33
C ALA A 276 2.09 -47.32 0.61
N GLY A 277 2.66 -46.41 -0.19
CA GLY A 277 4.01 -45.89 0.01
C GLY A 277 5.14 -46.91 -0.19
N GLN A 278 4.84 -48.10 -0.74
CA GLN A 278 5.87 -49.08 -1.07
C GLN A 278 6.57 -48.67 -2.37
N GLU A 279 7.84 -48.28 -2.27
CA GLU A 279 8.70 -48.13 -3.44
C GLU A 279 8.93 -49.51 -4.06
N LEU A 280 8.23 -49.79 -5.16
CA LEU A 280 8.56 -50.93 -6.00
C LEU A 280 9.95 -50.71 -6.58
N ASP A 281 10.82 -51.72 -6.47
CA ASP A 281 12.07 -51.72 -7.22
C ASP A 281 11.81 -51.57 -8.74
N THR A 282 12.84 -51.18 -9.49
CA THR A 282 12.70 -50.87 -10.92
C THR A 282 12.22 -52.08 -11.74
N GLU A 283 12.54 -53.30 -11.29
CA GLU A 283 12.19 -54.53 -11.98
C GLU A 283 10.73 -54.93 -11.69
N ALA A 284 10.30 -54.88 -10.44
CA ALA A 284 8.94 -55.11 -9.97
C ALA A 284 7.96 -54.11 -10.61
N ARG A 285 8.37 -52.85 -10.75
CA ARG A 285 7.61 -51.81 -11.47
C ARG A 285 7.44 -52.15 -12.95
N ARG A 286 8.51 -52.57 -13.63
CA ARG A 286 8.45 -53.01 -15.04
C ARG A 286 7.59 -54.25 -15.23
N ARG A 287 7.72 -55.24 -14.33
CA ARG A 287 6.90 -56.46 -14.33
C ARG A 287 5.41 -56.12 -14.18
N LEU A 288 5.05 -55.28 -13.19
CA LEU A 288 3.66 -54.83 -13.01
C LEU A 288 3.12 -54.09 -14.24
N GLN A 289 3.92 -53.21 -14.85
CA GLN A 289 3.54 -52.52 -16.09
C GLN A 289 3.27 -53.50 -17.23
N GLN A 290 4.09 -54.54 -17.39
CA GLN A 290 3.92 -55.57 -18.41
C GLN A 290 2.68 -56.43 -18.13
N ASP A 291 2.48 -56.85 -16.88
CA ASP A 291 1.34 -57.69 -16.47
C ASP A 291 0.00 -56.97 -16.69
N LEU A 292 -0.09 -55.68 -16.33
CA LEU A 292 -1.27 -54.84 -16.58
C LEU A 292 -1.57 -54.68 -18.08
N ARG A 293 -0.53 -54.57 -18.93
CA ARG A 293 -0.69 -54.49 -20.39
C ARG A 293 -1.07 -55.82 -21.03
N ARG A 294 -0.57 -56.93 -20.48
CA ARG A 294 -0.78 -58.30 -20.99
C ARG A 294 -2.09 -58.91 -20.54
N PHE A 295 -2.73 -58.37 -19.51
CA PHE A 295 -4.05 -58.81 -19.08
C PHE A 295 -5.03 -58.80 -20.27
N ARG A 296 -5.74 -59.91 -20.44
CA ARG A 296 -6.80 -60.10 -21.44
C ARG A 296 -7.93 -60.87 -20.79
N ILE A 297 -9.16 -60.44 -21.06
CA ILE A 297 -10.35 -61.17 -20.62
C ILE A 297 -10.53 -62.41 -21.50
N PRO A 298 -10.71 -63.62 -20.93
CA PRO A 298 -11.01 -64.83 -21.70
C PRO A 298 -12.27 -64.64 -22.57
N LYS A 299 -12.22 -65.09 -23.83
CA LYS A 299 -13.25 -64.82 -24.86
C LYS A 299 -14.65 -65.34 -24.50
N ASP A 300 -14.77 -66.29 -23.58
CA ASP A 300 -16.02 -66.98 -23.22
C ASP A 300 -16.95 -66.15 -22.31
N HIS A 301 -16.56 -64.94 -21.90
CA HIS A 301 -17.32 -64.09 -20.96
C HIS A 301 -17.74 -62.73 -21.54
N VAL A 302 -17.52 -62.49 -22.84
CA VAL A 302 -18.11 -61.32 -23.50
C VAL A 302 -19.58 -61.66 -23.76
N PRO A 303 -20.56 -60.99 -23.11
CA PRO A 303 -21.95 -61.21 -23.47
C PRO A 303 -22.12 -60.84 -24.95
N ARG A 304 -22.50 -61.81 -25.79
CA ARG A 304 -22.92 -61.54 -27.17
C ARG A 304 -23.93 -60.40 -27.11
N LYS A 305 -23.66 -59.30 -27.84
CA LYS A 305 -24.63 -58.24 -28.10
C LYS A 305 -25.94 -58.93 -28.50
N ARG A 306 -26.98 -58.84 -27.65
CA ARG A 306 -28.34 -59.16 -28.09
C ARG A 306 -28.67 -58.16 -29.20
N ALA A 307 -28.90 -58.68 -30.40
CA ALA A 307 -29.56 -57.95 -31.46
C ALA A 307 -31.04 -57.82 -31.08
N ALA A 308 -31.49 -56.59 -30.90
CA ALA A 308 -32.85 -56.11 -31.02
C ALA A 308 -32.75 -54.59 -31.17
#